data_AF-A0AA36ELY6-F1
#
_entry.id   AF-A0AA36ELY6-F1
#
_cell.length_a   1.000
_cell.length_b   1.000
_cell.length_c   1.000
_cell.angle_alpha   90.00
_cell.angle_beta   90.00
_cell.angle_gamma   90.00
#
_symmetry.space_group_name_H-M   'P 1'
#
loop_
_entity.id
_entity.type
_entity.pdbx_description
1 polymer ?
#
loop_
_entity_poly.entity_id
_entity_poly.type
_entity_poly.pdbx_seq_one_letter_code
_entity_poly.pdbx_strand_id
1 'polypeptide(L)'
;MLGPESQLKLLKSTDRMIMSYHKRVRCKKILKTSRESAGKRMKKAMMGIPRSNLAIIIAKRLVKKKTKMLKRLVPGGQSMDEFSLIKEALDYILSLKVQVDVMRSVVNATQVLCHDKLLKSVE
;
A
#
# COMPACT_ATOMS: atom_id res chain seq x y z
N MET A 1 -0.23 5.19 -69.67
CA MET A 1 0.18 6.01 -68.50
C MET A 1 -0.88 5.79 -67.42
N LEU A 2 -0.45 5.41 -66.20
CA LEU A 2 -1.20 4.74 -65.11
C LEU A 2 -2.71 5.04 -65.00
N GLY A 3 -3.53 3.99 -65.00
CA GLY A 3 -4.99 4.06 -64.93
C GLY A 3 -5.54 4.46 -63.54
N PRO A 4 -6.82 4.87 -63.47
CA PRO A 4 -7.48 5.49 -62.30
C PRO A 4 -7.53 4.61 -61.04
N GLU A 5 -7.34 3.30 -61.19
CA GLU A 5 -7.21 2.31 -60.11
C GLU A 5 -6.01 2.57 -59.18
N SER A 6 -4.95 3.19 -59.69
CA SER A 6 -3.73 3.48 -58.92
C SER A 6 -3.89 4.65 -57.94
N GLN A 7 -4.71 5.65 -58.30
CA GLN A 7 -5.03 6.82 -57.48
C GLN A 7 -5.93 6.45 -56.27
N LEU A 8 -6.88 5.54 -56.49
CA LEU A 8 -7.82 5.10 -55.45
C LEU A 8 -7.15 4.30 -54.33
N LYS A 9 -6.12 3.50 -54.65
CA LYS A 9 -5.34 2.75 -53.66
C LYS A 9 -4.47 3.66 -52.79
N LEU A 10 -3.93 4.74 -53.38
CA LEU A 10 -3.13 5.74 -52.68
C LEU A 10 -3.99 6.58 -51.71
N LEU A 11 -5.19 7.02 -52.14
CA LEU A 11 -6.12 7.76 -51.29
C LEU A 11 -6.59 6.94 -50.07
N LYS A 12 -6.90 5.64 -50.29
CA LYS A 12 -7.31 4.72 -49.22
C LYS A 12 -6.18 4.40 -48.23
N SER A 13 -4.92 4.49 -48.64
CA SER A 13 -3.77 4.28 -47.73
C SER A 13 -3.50 5.53 -46.89
N THR A 14 -3.63 6.72 -47.48
CA THR A 14 -3.53 8.00 -46.77
C THR A 14 -4.65 8.17 -45.75
N ASP A 15 -5.89 7.81 -46.08
CA ASP A 15 -7.01 7.88 -45.14
C ASP A 15 -6.81 6.96 -43.94
N ARG A 16 -6.34 5.73 -44.16
CA ARG A 16 -5.98 4.80 -43.07
C ARG A 16 -4.84 5.33 -42.20
N MET A 17 -3.83 5.96 -42.81
CA MET A 17 -2.70 6.55 -42.09
C MET A 17 -3.14 7.74 -41.24
N ILE A 18 -4.01 8.61 -41.77
CA ILE A 18 -4.61 9.76 -41.07
C ILE A 18 -5.48 9.27 -39.89
N MET A 19 -6.34 8.27 -40.11
CA MET A 19 -7.15 7.67 -39.04
C MET A 19 -6.31 7.02 -37.93
N SER A 20 -5.21 6.35 -38.29
CA SER A 20 -4.25 5.78 -37.33
C SER A 20 -3.54 6.85 -36.48
N TYR A 21 -3.18 7.98 -37.10
CA TYR A 21 -2.54 9.10 -36.40
C TYR A 21 -3.51 9.77 -35.41
N HIS A 22 -4.74 10.05 -35.83
CA HIS A 22 -5.79 10.60 -34.95
C HIS A 22 -6.14 9.65 -33.79
N LYS A 23 -6.14 8.34 -34.00
CA LYS A 23 -6.35 7.35 -32.92
C LYS A 23 -5.21 7.38 -31.89
N ARG A 24 -3.94 7.42 -32.32
CA ARG A 24 -2.78 7.53 -31.41
C ARG A 24 -2.75 8.83 -30.61
N VAL A 25 -3.12 9.96 -31.23
CA VAL A 25 -3.22 11.27 -30.55
C VAL A 25 -4.38 11.27 -29.54
N ARG A 26 -5.53 10.66 -29.86
CA ARG A 26 -6.67 10.53 -28.95
C ARG A 26 -6.39 9.61 -27.75
N CYS A 27 -5.67 8.51 -27.95
CA CYS A 27 -5.33 7.57 -26.87
C CYS A 27 -4.46 8.19 -25.77
N LYS A 28 -3.53 9.10 -26.11
CA LYS A 28 -2.74 9.83 -25.10
C LYS A 28 -3.58 10.79 -24.24
N LYS A 29 -4.66 11.36 -24.80
CA LYS A 29 -5.59 12.22 -24.03
C LYS A 29 -6.38 11.39 -23.01
N ILE A 30 -6.84 10.19 -23.39
CA ILE A 30 -7.60 9.27 -22.52
C ILE A 30 -6.78 8.83 -21.29
N LEU A 31 -5.48 8.53 -21.47
CA LEU A 31 -4.61 8.12 -20.37
C LEU A 31 -4.37 9.22 -19.33
N LYS A 32 -4.35 10.51 -19.72
CA LYS A 32 -4.31 11.63 -18.76
C LYS A 32 -5.65 11.84 -18.04
N THR A 33 -6.77 11.54 -18.71
CA THR A 33 -8.10 11.65 -18.08
C THR A 33 -8.36 10.60 -17.02
N SER A 34 -7.76 9.40 -17.08
CA SER A 34 -8.11 8.33 -16.14
C SER A 34 -7.64 8.65 -14.71
N ARG A 35 -6.48 9.30 -14.56
CA ARG A 35 -5.93 9.71 -13.26
C ARG A 35 -6.70 10.89 -12.65
N GLU A 36 -7.04 11.89 -13.47
CA GLU A 36 -7.84 13.04 -13.00
C GLU A 36 -9.31 12.68 -12.77
N SER A 37 -9.88 11.79 -13.59
CA SER A 37 -11.27 11.33 -13.43
C SER A 37 -11.44 10.41 -12.23
N ALA A 38 -10.44 9.61 -11.85
CA ALA A 38 -10.48 8.83 -10.61
C ALA A 38 -10.60 9.74 -9.37
N GLY A 39 -9.80 10.81 -9.31
CA GLY A 39 -9.89 11.82 -8.25
C GLY A 39 -11.21 12.60 -8.27
N LYS A 40 -11.69 13.01 -9.46
CA LYS A 40 -12.97 13.73 -9.63
C LYS A 40 -14.19 12.84 -9.33
N ARG A 41 -14.14 11.54 -9.65
CA ARG A 41 -15.20 10.57 -9.34
C ARG A 41 -15.35 10.35 -7.84
N MET A 42 -14.23 10.22 -7.11
CA MET A 42 -14.28 10.14 -5.65
C MET A 42 -14.84 11.41 -5.03
N LYS A 43 -14.44 12.59 -5.52
CA LYS A 43 -15.01 13.86 -5.06
C LYS A 43 -16.52 13.93 -5.33
N LYS A 44 -16.98 13.67 -6.56
CA LYS A 44 -18.41 13.66 -6.92
C LYS A 44 -19.25 12.67 -6.09
N ALA A 45 -18.75 11.46 -5.84
CA ALA A 45 -19.42 10.48 -4.99
C ALA A 45 -19.57 10.93 -3.52
N MET A 46 -18.76 11.90 -3.08
CA MET A 46 -18.78 12.44 -1.72
C MET A 46 -19.50 13.80 -1.60
N MET A 47 -19.89 14.44 -2.71
CA MET A 47 -20.53 15.77 -2.71
C MET A 47 -21.97 15.77 -2.16
N GLY A 48 -22.62 14.61 -2.03
CA GLY A 48 -24.00 14.48 -1.52
C GLY A 48 -24.09 13.85 -0.12
N ILE A 49 -22.96 13.58 0.52
CA ILE A 49 -22.91 12.92 1.84
C ILE A 49 -22.77 14.02 2.91
N PRO A 50 -23.62 14.04 3.96
CA PRO A 50 -23.44 14.94 5.10
C PRO A 50 -22.00 14.87 5.64
N ARG A 51 -21.40 16.02 5.99
CA ARG A 51 -20.00 16.07 6.46
C ARG A 51 -19.70 15.13 7.63
N SER A 52 -20.69 14.87 8.50
CA SER A 52 -20.62 13.88 9.57
C SER A 52 -20.42 12.45 9.05
N ASN A 53 -21.15 12.07 8.01
CA ASN A 53 -21.05 10.76 7.37
C ASN A 53 -19.72 10.59 6.63
N LEU A 54 -19.17 11.69 6.08
CA LEU A 54 -17.83 11.68 5.46
C LEU A 54 -16.73 11.34 6.48
N ALA A 55 -16.75 11.97 7.65
CA ALA A 55 -15.79 11.70 8.72
C ALA A 55 -15.84 10.23 9.17
N ILE A 56 -17.05 9.67 9.34
CA ILE A 56 -17.25 8.26 9.71
C ILE A 56 -16.69 7.32 8.63
N ILE A 57 -16.93 7.61 7.34
CA ILE A 57 -16.39 6.80 6.23
C ILE A 57 -14.86 6.81 6.24
N ILE A 58 -14.25 7.97 6.47
CA ILE A 58 -12.79 8.11 6.57
C ILE A 58 -12.26 7.32 7.77
N ALA A 59 -12.88 7.48 8.95
CA ALA A 59 -12.51 6.76 10.16
C ALA A 59 -12.58 5.24 9.96
N LYS A 60 -13.69 4.72 9.41
CA LYS A 60 -13.85 3.29 9.09
C LYS A 60 -12.77 2.77 8.15
N ARG A 61 -12.40 3.55 7.12
CA ARG A 61 -11.31 3.17 6.19
C ARG A 61 -9.96 3.10 6.89
N LEU A 62 -9.66 4.06 7.76
CA LEU A 62 -8.42 4.08 8.54
C LEU A 62 -8.34 2.90 9.51
N VAL A 63 -9.42 2.65 10.25
CA VAL A 63 -9.53 1.50 11.18
C VAL A 63 -9.36 0.19 10.42
N LYS A 64 -10.01 0.00 9.26
CA LYS A 64 -9.85 -1.21 8.44
C LYS A 64 -8.40 -1.41 7.98
N LYS A 65 -7.71 -0.34 7.57
CA LYS A 65 -6.29 -0.42 7.17
C LYS A 65 -5.39 -0.79 8.35
N LYS A 66 -5.60 -0.15 9.50
CA LYS A 66 -4.83 -0.40 10.74
C LYS A 66 -5.07 -1.81 11.26
N THR A 67 -6.32 -2.26 11.30
CA THR A 67 -6.70 -3.63 11.68
C THR A 67 -6.04 -4.66 10.76
N LYS A 68 -6.03 -4.45 9.45
CA LYS A 68 -5.34 -5.36 8.51
C LYS A 68 -3.83 -5.45 8.78
N MET A 69 -3.19 -4.33 9.14
CA MET A 69 -1.79 -4.33 9.54
C MET A 69 -1.61 -5.09 10.86
N LEU A 70 -2.41 -4.79 11.88
CA LEU A 70 -2.34 -5.40 13.19
C LEU A 70 -2.49 -6.92 13.11
N LYS A 71 -3.47 -7.41 12.33
CA LYS A 71 -3.66 -8.84 12.09
C LYS A 71 -2.39 -9.55 11.61
N ARG A 72 -1.52 -8.88 10.84
CA ARG A 72 -0.26 -9.46 10.31
C ARG A 72 0.89 -9.43 11.32
N LEU A 73 0.78 -8.59 12.34
CA LEU A 73 1.82 -8.44 13.37
C LEU A 73 1.56 -9.32 14.58
N VAL A 74 0.29 -9.55 14.90
CA VAL A 74 -0.13 -10.34 16.06
C VAL A 74 -0.14 -11.83 15.68
N PRO A 75 0.48 -12.71 16.47
CA PRO A 75 0.42 -14.16 16.27
C PRO A 75 -1.02 -14.65 16.16
N GLY A 76 -1.33 -15.44 15.12
CA GLY A 76 -2.70 -15.91 14.88
C GLY A 76 -3.71 -14.83 14.47
N GLY A 77 -3.31 -13.56 14.32
CA GLY A 77 -4.23 -12.44 14.13
C GLY A 77 -5.09 -12.48 12.86
N GLN A 78 -4.69 -13.22 11.81
CA GLN A 78 -5.48 -13.37 10.58
C GLN A 78 -6.87 -13.97 10.83
N SER A 79 -6.97 -14.98 11.70
CA SER A 79 -8.20 -15.72 11.99
C SER A 79 -9.06 -15.10 13.10
N MET A 80 -8.56 -14.06 13.80
CA MET A 80 -9.26 -13.45 14.93
C MET A 80 -10.31 -12.40 14.50
N ASP A 81 -11.35 -12.24 15.31
CA ASP A 81 -12.24 -11.07 15.25
C ASP A 81 -11.54 -9.82 15.82
N GLU A 82 -12.17 -8.65 15.68
CA GLU A 82 -11.56 -7.36 16.04
C GLU A 82 -11.30 -7.22 17.56
N PHE A 83 -12.16 -7.79 18.40
CA PHE A 83 -12.01 -7.68 19.85
C PHE A 83 -10.94 -8.63 20.38
N SER A 84 -10.96 -9.90 19.93
CA SER A 84 -9.92 -10.88 20.28
C SER A 84 -8.55 -10.43 19.77
N LEU A 85 -8.48 -9.81 18.59
CA LEU A 85 -7.23 -9.27 18.05
C LEU A 85 -6.60 -8.21 18.96
N ILE A 86 -7.41 -7.34 19.57
CA ILE A 86 -6.89 -6.30 20.48
C ILE A 86 -6.37 -6.92 21.77
N LYS A 87 -7.09 -7.92 22.33
CA LYS A 87 -6.64 -8.65 23.51
C LYS A 87 -5.29 -9.34 23.26
N GLU A 88 -5.21 -10.13 22.19
CA GLU A 88 -3.98 -10.82 21.81
C GLU A 88 -2.84 -9.83 21.53
N ALA A 89 -3.13 -8.66 20.95
CA ALA A 89 -2.12 -7.63 20.74
C ALA A 89 -1.54 -7.10 22.07
N LEU A 90 -2.37 -6.94 23.10
CA LEU A 90 -1.91 -6.52 24.43
C LEU A 90 -1.02 -7.59 25.06
N ASP A 91 -1.46 -8.84 25.01
CA ASP A 91 -0.71 -9.97 25.55
C ASP A 91 0.63 -10.13 24.83
N TYR A 92 0.64 -9.99 23.50
CA TYR A 92 1.86 -10.08 22.70
C TYR A 92 2.84 -8.92 22.96
N ILE A 93 2.35 -7.69 23.19
CA ILE A 93 3.20 -6.57 23.60
C ILE A 93 3.88 -6.88 24.94
N LEU A 94 3.12 -7.44 25.90
CA LEU A 94 3.67 -7.81 27.20
C LEU A 94 4.71 -8.93 27.06
N SER A 95 4.41 -9.98 26.28
CA SER A 95 5.36 -11.09 26.08
C SER A 95 6.65 -10.61 25.41
N LEU A 96 6.54 -9.71 24.41
CA LEU A 96 7.71 -9.13 23.75
C LEU A 96 8.57 -8.32 24.72
N LYS A 97 7.96 -7.50 25.59
CA LYS A 97 8.72 -6.75 26.61
C LYS A 97 9.51 -7.69 27.52
N VAL A 98 8.85 -8.71 28.06
CA VAL A 98 9.50 -9.71 28.93
C VAL A 98 10.65 -10.41 28.19
N GLN A 99 10.45 -10.82 26.93
CA GLN A 99 11.50 -11.45 26.14
C GLN A 99 12.72 -10.54 25.97
N VAL A 100 12.52 -9.27 25.61
CA VAL A 100 13.63 -8.34 25.42
C VAL A 100 14.32 -8.03 26.75
N ASP A 101 13.59 -7.95 27.86
CA ASP A 101 14.17 -7.72 29.19
C ASP A 101 15.03 -8.90 29.65
N VAL A 102 14.60 -10.14 29.39
CA VAL A 102 15.42 -11.34 29.61
C VAL A 102 16.68 -11.29 28.76
N MET A 103 16.58 -10.99 27.45
CA MET A 103 17.75 -10.89 26.58
C MET A 103 18.74 -9.82 27.06
N ARG A 104 18.24 -8.65 27.49
CA ARG A 104 19.08 -7.61 28.10
C ARG A 104 19.76 -8.08 29.37
N SER A 105 19.03 -8.76 30.25
CA SER A 105 19.60 -9.31 31.48
C SER A 105 20.73 -10.31 31.21
N VAL A 106 20.54 -11.19 30.21
CA VAL A 106 21.58 -12.14 29.81
C VAL A 106 22.81 -11.41 29.28
N VAL A 107 22.64 -10.42 28.40
CA VAL A 107 23.74 -9.62 27.86
C VAL A 107 24.49 -8.87 28.96
N ASN A 108 23.77 -8.26 29.91
CA ASN A 108 24.39 -7.53 31.01
C ASN A 108 25.17 -8.48 31.92
N ALA A 109 24.61 -9.65 32.26
CA ALA A 109 25.29 -10.64 33.08
C ALA A 109 26.57 -11.16 32.41
N THR A 110 26.53 -11.43 31.10
CA THR A 110 27.73 -11.89 30.38
C THR A 110 28.79 -10.79 30.26
N GLN A 111 28.39 -9.53 30.07
CA GLN A 111 29.33 -8.40 30.08
C GLN A 111 30.05 -8.25 31.42
N VAL A 112 29.31 -8.33 32.54
CA VAL A 112 29.90 -8.28 33.89
C VAL A 112 30.88 -9.43 34.09
N LEU A 113 30.47 -10.67 33.75
CA LEU A 113 31.36 -11.84 33.86
C LEU A 113 32.60 -11.75 32.97
N CYS A 114 32.50 -11.16 31.78
CA CYS A 114 33.65 -10.93 30.91
C CYS A 114 34.61 -9.88 31.47
N HIS A 115 34.09 -8.81 32.10
CA HIS A 115 34.92 -7.82 32.79
C HIS A 115 35.64 -8.43 34.01
N ASP A 116 34.95 -9.21 34.83
CA ASP A 116 35.53 -9.86 36.01
C ASP A 116 36.58 -10.91 35.66
N LYS A 117 36.38 -11.65 34.55
CA LYS A 117 37.39 -12.60 34.04
C LYS A 117 38.66 -11.89 33.58
N LEU A 118 38.55 -10.69 33.02
CA LEU A 118 39.71 -9.93 32.53
C LEU A 118 40.52 -9.34 33.69
N LEU A 119 39.85 -8.93 34.78
CA LEU A 119 40.51 -8.53 36.03
C LEU A 119 41.24 -9.69 36.70
N LYS A 120 40.65 -10.90 36.72
CA LYS A 120 41.27 -12.10 37.29
C LYS A 120 42.36 -12.74 36.41
N SER A 121 42.56 -12.26 35.18
CA SER A 121 43.62 -12.74 34.27
C SER A 121 44.86 -11.84 34.27
N VAL A 122 44.83 -10.72 35.01
CA VAL A 122 45.93 -9.75 35.12
C VAL A 122 46.63 -9.83 36.49
N GLU A 123 46.05 -10.57 37.45
CA GLU A 123 46.66 -11.01 38.70
C GLU A 123 47.22 -12.43 38.57
#